data_AF-B5EIC6-F1
#
_entry.id   AF-B5EIC6-F1
#
_cell.length_a   1.000
_cell.length_b   1.000
_cell.length_c   1.000
_cell.angle_alpha   90.00
_cell.angle_beta   90.00
_cell.angle_gamma   90.00
#
_symmetry.space_group_name_H-M   'P 1'
#
loop_
_entity.id
_entity.type
_entity.pdbx_description
1 polymer ?
#
loop_
_entity_poly.entity_id
_entity_poly.type
_entity_poly.pdbx_seq_one_letter_code
_entity_poly.pdbx_strand_id
1 'polypeptide(L)'
;MESNYATPEEYGLPDLLCCAASREVKDNEIVFAGTGLPMVAIMLAQKTHAPNLKLIFEAGTLDGRPPQIPTSVGDARCEMGASRSSGLYDAFSVAQRGYVDLGFLGGAEVDEYGNVNTTCIGNYLDPELRLTGSGGNPDINSFARRTVFIMVHEKRRFTEQVSYITSPGWRVKKWPEGSFVHRKELYGSAYRGGPSAVISTAGVFRFDDETGRIYLDTCHRGNSPEQIREMCQFDLDISRVSGETLPPTREELHFIHSVLDPEQIFIPKVKHKG
;
A
#
# COMPACT_ATOMS: atom_id res chain seq x y z
N MET A 1 34.49 0.10 0.70
CA MET A 1 33.40 1.09 0.79
C MET A 1 32.37 0.47 1.71
N GLU A 2 32.11 1.08 2.87
CA GLU A 2 31.03 0.61 3.74
C GLU A 2 29.70 0.70 3.00
N SER A 3 28.84 -0.29 3.21
CA SER A 3 27.50 -0.29 2.66
C SER A 3 26.70 0.91 3.20
N ASN A 4 26.04 1.66 2.31
CA ASN A 4 25.14 2.76 2.70
C ASN A 4 23.87 2.26 3.42
N TYR A 5 23.62 0.95 3.38
CA TYR A 5 22.54 0.30 4.09
C TYR A 5 22.77 0.30 5.60
N ALA A 6 21.69 0.50 6.34
CA ALA A 6 21.63 0.43 7.79
C ALA A 6 21.79 -1.02 8.27
N THR A 7 22.42 -1.21 9.42
CA THR A 7 22.49 -2.51 10.08
C THR A 7 21.16 -2.84 10.78
N PRO A 8 20.89 -4.11 11.10
CA PRO A 8 19.64 -4.55 11.73
C PRO A 8 19.31 -3.88 13.06
N GLU A 9 20.32 -3.32 13.74
CA GLU A 9 20.16 -2.62 15.01
C GLU A 9 19.78 -1.15 14.82
N GLU A 10 19.91 -0.60 13.61
CA GLU A 10 19.65 0.80 13.27
C GLU A 10 18.19 1.04 12.82
N TYR A 11 17.43 0.01 12.44
CA TYR A 11 16.06 0.16 11.92
C TYR A 11 15.05 -0.86 12.46
N GLY A 12 13.78 -0.45 12.53
CA GLY A 12 12.66 -1.30 12.90
C GLY A 12 11.86 -1.79 11.70
N LEU A 13 10.91 -2.68 11.93
CA LEU A 13 9.99 -3.13 10.88
C LEU A 13 9.23 -1.97 10.20
N PRO A 14 8.71 -0.95 10.93
CA PRO A 14 8.06 0.19 10.29
C PRO A 14 8.97 0.96 9.31
N ASP A 15 10.26 1.07 9.60
CA ASP A 15 11.24 1.68 8.69
C ASP A 15 11.40 0.86 7.41
N LEU A 16 11.53 -0.46 7.54
CA LEU A 16 11.66 -1.38 6.42
C LEU A 16 10.43 -1.30 5.51
N LEU A 17 9.23 -1.33 6.09
CA LEU A 17 7.97 -1.21 5.36
C LEU A 17 7.84 0.14 4.67
N CYS A 18 8.22 1.24 5.35
CA CYS A 18 8.22 2.58 4.79
C CYS A 18 9.17 2.70 3.59
N CYS A 19 10.38 2.14 3.68
CA CYS A 19 11.35 2.17 2.59
C CYS A 19 10.91 1.25 1.43
N ALA A 20 10.39 0.05 1.73
CA ALA A 20 9.84 -0.84 0.71
C ALA A 20 8.69 -0.18 -0.05
N ALA A 21 7.76 0.48 0.65
CA ALA A 21 6.68 1.23 0.05
C ALA A 21 7.19 2.45 -0.76
N SER A 22 8.17 3.19 -0.24
CA SER A 22 8.78 4.34 -0.93
C SER A 22 9.33 3.94 -2.30
N ARG A 23 9.99 2.78 -2.40
CA ARG A 23 10.58 2.25 -3.64
C ARG A 23 9.56 1.79 -4.68
N GLU A 24 8.29 1.66 -4.29
CA GLU A 24 7.21 1.44 -5.25
C GLU A 24 6.86 2.70 -6.03
N VAL A 25 7.30 3.89 -5.60
CA VAL A 25 6.97 5.15 -6.25
C VAL A 25 7.99 5.46 -7.34
N LYS A 26 7.53 5.91 -8.50
CA LYS A 26 8.41 6.38 -9.57
C LYS A 26 8.38 7.90 -9.67
N ASP A 27 9.49 8.48 -10.10
CA ASP A 27 9.52 9.91 -10.37
C ASP A 27 8.46 10.29 -11.41
N ASN A 28 7.89 11.49 -11.27
CA ASN A 28 6.79 12.04 -12.07
C ASN A 28 5.41 11.41 -11.91
N GLU A 29 5.24 10.33 -11.14
CA GLU A 29 3.94 9.73 -10.89
C GLU A 29 3.00 10.65 -10.09
N ILE A 30 1.71 10.54 -10.37
CA ILE A 30 0.64 11.10 -9.54
C ILE A 30 0.21 10.02 -8.54
N VAL A 31 0.47 10.27 -7.26
CA VAL A 31 0.32 9.27 -6.20
C VAL A 31 -0.75 9.69 -5.20
N PHE A 32 -1.71 8.81 -4.96
CA PHE A 32 -2.76 8.99 -3.96
C PHE A 32 -2.32 8.38 -2.63
N ALA A 33 -2.23 9.21 -1.60
CA ALA A 33 -1.83 8.76 -0.26
C ALA A 33 -3.03 8.41 0.61
N GLY A 34 -2.91 7.29 1.34
CA GLY A 34 -3.65 7.06 2.57
C GLY A 34 -2.95 7.68 3.79
N THR A 35 -3.67 7.75 4.92
CA THR A 35 -3.08 8.19 6.20
C THR A 35 -2.14 7.12 6.78
N GLY A 36 -1.07 7.53 7.47
CA GLY A 36 -0.14 6.63 8.17
C GLY A 36 1.16 6.37 7.42
N LEU A 37 1.67 5.14 7.52
CA LEU A 37 2.92 4.72 6.87
C LEU A 37 2.98 5.02 5.35
N PRO A 38 1.91 4.83 4.56
CA PRO A 38 1.92 5.23 3.15
C PRO A 38 2.29 6.69 2.91
N MET A 39 1.81 7.60 3.76
CA MET A 39 2.09 9.02 3.63
C MET A 39 3.58 9.31 3.83
N VAL A 40 4.20 8.69 4.84
CA VAL A 40 5.63 8.81 5.10
C VAL A 40 6.44 8.23 3.94
N ALA A 41 6.02 7.09 3.40
CA ALA A 41 6.69 6.43 2.27
C ALA A 41 6.69 7.31 1.00
N ILE A 42 5.56 7.93 0.67
CA ILE A 42 5.47 8.81 -0.51
C ILE A 42 6.28 10.09 -0.29
N MET A 43 6.23 10.67 0.90
CA MET A 43 7.04 11.84 1.24
C MET A 43 8.54 11.52 1.23
N LEU A 44 8.94 10.31 1.66
CA LEU A 44 10.31 9.82 1.54
C LEU A 44 10.73 9.71 0.07
N ALA A 45 9.89 9.14 -0.79
CA ALA A 45 10.15 9.10 -2.22
C ALA A 45 10.33 10.51 -2.80
N GLN A 46 9.46 11.47 -2.40
CA GLN A 46 9.54 12.88 -2.83
C GLN A 46 10.85 13.56 -2.40
N LYS A 47 11.45 13.16 -1.28
CA LYS A 47 12.73 13.71 -0.78
C LYS A 47 13.97 13.02 -1.31
N THR A 48 13.81 11.85 -1.94
CA THR A 48 14.94 11.01 -2.38
C THR A 48 14.97 10.86 -3.90
N HIS A 49 14.29 9.85 -4.43
CA HIS A 49 14.45 9.39 -5.80
C HIS A 49 13.32 9.84 -6.75
N ALA A 50 12.24 10.41 -6.23
CA ALA A 50 11.07 10.83 -6.98
C ALA A 50 10.65 12.29 -6.70
N PRO A 51 11.56 13.28 -6.85
CA PRO A 51 11.31 14.68 -6.48
C PRO A 51 10.18 15.35 -7.29
N ASN A 52 9.84 14.83 -8.46
CA ASN A 52 8.80 15.36 -9.34
C ASN A 52 7.47 14.59 -9.21
N LEU A 53 7.33 13.68 -8.24
CA LEU A 53 6.03 13.06 -7.95
C LEU A 53 5.01 14.10 -7.48
N LYS A 54 3.73 13.87 -7.78
CA LYS A 54 2.61 14.74 -7.38
C LYS A 54 1.79 13.99 -6.36
N LEU A 55 1.86 14.43 -5.12
CA LEU A 55 1.16 13.81 -4.00
C LEU A 55 -0.27 14.37 -3.90
N ILE A 56 -1.26 13.48 -3.94
CA ILE A 56 -2.67 13.80 -3.72
C ILE A 56 -3.08 13.31 -2.33
N PHE A 57 -3.64 14.22 -1.55
CA PHE A 57 -4.33 13.91 -0.30
C PHE A 57 -5.84 13.89 -0.54
N GLU A 58 -6.52 12.86 -0.03
CA GLU A 58 -7.94 12.61 -0.32
C GLU A 58 -8.88 13.76 0.10
N ALA A 59 -8.43 14.60 1.05
CA ALA A 59 -9.19 15.76 1.52
C ALA A 59 -9.34 16.87 0.46
N GLY A 60 -8.55 16.84 -0.62
CA GLY A 60 -8.67 17.81 -1.72
C GLY A 60 -7.38 18.52 -2.11
N THR A 61 -6.27 18.22 -1.45
CA THR A 61 -4.98 18.84 -1.73
C THR A 61 -4.26 18.12 -2.87
N LEU A 62 -3.89 18.85 -3.92
CA LEU A 62 -3.22 18.31 -5.11
C LEU A 62 -1.79 18.83 -5.23
N ASP A 63 -0.84 17.91 -5.45
CA ASP A 63 0.61 18.18 -5.53
C ASP A 63 1.17 18.79 -4.24
N GLY A 64 0.73 18.29 -3.08
CA GLY A 64 1.19 18.78 -1.79
C GLY A 64 2.68 18.49 -1.55
N ARG A 65 3.38 19.44 -0.92
CA ARG A 65 4.80 19.34 -0.53
C ARG A 65 4.98 19.67 0.96
N PRO A 66 4.32 18.94 1.87
CA PRO A 66 4.43 19.19 3.30
C PRO A 66 5.89 19.09 3.77
N PRO A 67 6.39 20.07 4.56
CA PRO A 67 7.76 20.03 5.07
C PRO A 67 7.97 18.94 6.14
N GLN A 68 6.89 18.54 6.83
CA GLN A 68 6.84 17.55 7.89
C GLN A 68 5.55 16.74 7.77
N ILE A 69 5.51 15.55 8.35
CA ILE A 69 4.39 14.61 8.23
C ILE A 69 3.08 15.22 8.79
N PRO A 70 2.03 15.34 7.96
CA PRO A 70 0.68 15.69 8.42
C PRO A 70 0.13 14.65 9.41
N THR A 71 -0.69 15.07 10.39
CA THR A 71 -1.34 14.11 11.34
C THR A 71 -2.51 13.37 10.69
N SER A 72 -3.09 13.96 9.65
CA SER A 72 -4.14 13.38 8.82
C SER A 72 -4.06 13.98 7.42
N VAL A 73 -4.75 13.36 6.47
CA VAL A 73 -4.94 13.88 5.10
C VAL A 73 -5.61 15.27 5.05
N GLY A 74 -6.30 15.70 6.11
CA GLY A 74 -6.96 17.02 6.20
C GLY A 74 -6.21 18.05 7.04
N ASP A 75 -4.99 17.76 7.46
CA ASP A 75 -4.13 18.68 8.21
C ASP A 75 -3.66 19.83 7.30
N ALA A 76 -3.63 21.06 7.81
CA ALA A 76 -3.25 22.25 7.04
C ALA A 76 -1.86 22.15 6.41
N ARG A 77 -0.96 21.31 6.97
CA ARG A 77 0.36 21.06 6.39
C ARG A 77 0.30 20.41 5.01
N CYS A 78 -0.76 19.67 4.69
CA CYS A 78 -0.96 19.09 3.36
C CYS A 78 -0.94 20.18 2.27
N GLU A 79 -1.48 21.36 2.56
CA GLU A 79 -1.64 22.47 1.61
C GLU A 79 -0.33 23.21 1.30
N MET A 80 0.72 22.98 2.08
CA MET A 80 2.00 23.64 1.87
C MET A 80 2.64 23.17 0.56
N GLY A 81 2.90 24.13 -0.34
CA GLY A 81 3.49 23.88 -1.66
C GLY A 81 2.56 23.18 -2.64
N ALA A 82 1.27 23.04 -2.32
CA ALA A 82 0.26 22.45 -3.18
C ALA A 82 0.04 23.30 -4.45
N SER A 83 -0.16 22.63 -5.57
CA SER A 83 -0.59 23.30 -6.81
C SER A 83 -2.06 23.71 -6.74
N ARG A 84 -2.87 22.99 -5.94
CA ARG A 84 -4.28 23.33 -5.72
C ARG A 84 -4.79 22.79 -4.38
N SER A 85 -5.43 23.67 -3.61
CA SER A 85 -6.23 23.35 -2.43
C SER A 85 -7.70 23.34 -2.82
N SER A 86 -8.37 22.19 -2.75
CA SER A 86 -9.79 22.06 -3.10
C SER A 86 -10.51 21.15 -2.10
N GLY A 87 -11.40 20.28 -2.57
CA GLY A 87 -12.08 19.28 -1.76
C GLY A 87 -12.01 17.88 -2.36
N LEU A 88 -12.54 16.93 -1.60
CA LEU A 88 -12.62 15.51 -1.96
C LEU A 88 -13.16 15.28 -3.39
N TYR A 89 -14.19 16.02 -3.80
CA TYR A 89 -14.76 15.93 -5.15
C TYR A 89 -13.69 16.11 -6.25
N ASP A 90 -12.80 17.09 -6.12
CA ASP A 90 -11.78 17.36 -7.13
C ASP A 90 -10.69 16.28 -7.11
N ALA A 91 -10.25 15.83 -5.93
CA ALA A 91 -9.25 14.77 -5.80
C ALA A 91 -9.71 13.46 -6.47
N PHE A 92 -10.95 13.05 -6.21
CA PHE A 92 -11.52 11.84 -6.81
C PHE A 92 -11.91 12.04 -8.28
N SER A 93 -12.21 13.27 -8.72
CA SER A 93 -12.38 13.56 -10.15
C SER A 93 -11.08 13.38 -10.94
N VAL A 94 -9.93 13.76 -10.36
CA VAL A 94 -8.62 13.49 -10.96
C VAL A 94 -8.36 11.99 -11.08
N ALA A 95 -8.68 11.22 -10.02
CA ALA A 95 -8.59 9.77 -10.04
C ALA A 95 -9.50 9.16 -11.12
N GLN A 96 -10.79 9.48 -11.12
CA GLN A 96 -11.78 8.96 -12.07
C GLN A 96 -11.41 9.22 -13.53
N ARG A 97 -10.81 10.40 -13.82
CA ARG A 97 -10.30 10.75 -15.15
C ARG A 97 -9.08 9.93 -15.60
N GLY A 98 -8.46 9.18 -14.69
CA GLY A 98 -7.37 8.25 -14.98
C GLY A 98 -5.98 8.86 -14.92
N TYR A 99 -5.83 9.97 -14.19
CA TYR A 99 -4.54 10.62 -14.02
C TYR A 99 -3.70 10.04 -12.89
N VAL A 100 -4.31 9.30 -11.96
CA VAL A 100 -3.59 8.70 -10.83
C VAL A 100 -2.83 7.46 -11.29
N ASP A 101 -1.52 7.47 -11.09
CA ASP A 101 -0.64 6.35 -11.44
C ASP A 101 -0.63 5.29 -10.35
N LEU A 102 -0.44 5.70 -9.10
CA LEU A 102 -0.28 4.81 -7.95
C LEU A 102 -1.19 5.21 -6.79
N GLY A 103 -1.88 4.24 -6.19
CA GLY A 103 -2.60 4.41 -4.94
C GLY A 103 -2.04 3.49 -3.85
N PHE A 104 -1.75 4.03 -2.67
CA PHE A 104 -1.45 3.21 -1.49
C PHE A 104 -2.68 3.03 -0.63
N LEU A 105 -2.93 1.78 -0.25
CA LEU A 105 -4.15 1.37 0.43
C LEU A 105 -3.84 0.42 1.60
N GLY A 106 -4.75 0.35 2.57
CA GLY A 106 -4.73 -0.65 3.63
C GLY A 106 -5.80 -1.72 3.41
N GLY A 107 -5.71 -2.81 4.17
CA GLY A 107 -6.66 -3.92 4.13
C GLY A 107 -6.82 -4.61 5.48
N ALA A 108 -7.99 -5.18 5.72
CA ALA A 108 -8.23 -6.10 6.84
C ALA A 108 -8.01 -7.56 6.42
N GLU A 109 -8.52 -7.95 5.25
CA GLU A 109 -8.27 -9.24 4.61
C GLU A 109 -7.80 -9.03 3.16
N VAL A 110 -7.05 -9.99 2.62
CA VAL A 110 -6.63 -10.10 1.23
C VAL A 110 -6.67 -11.57 0.80
N ASP A 111 -7.14 -11.83 -0.42
CA ASP A 111 -7.16 -13.19 -0.99
C ASP A 111 -6.09 -13.45 -2.06
N GLU A 112 -6.07 -14.67 -2.61
CA GLU A 112 -5.06 -15.12 -3.58
C GLU A 112 -5.03 -14.30 -4.88
N TYR A 113 -6.08 -13.54 -5.18
CA TYR A 113 -6.17 -12.68 -6.36
C TYR A 113 -6.01 -11.20 -6.02
N GLY A 114 -5.73 -10.86 -4.76
CA GLY A 114 -5.57 -9.49 -4.30
C GLY A 114 -6.89 -8.75 -4.11
N ASN A 115 -8.02 -9.45 -3.95
CA ASN A 115 -9.23 -8.80 -3.45
C ASN A 115 -9.02 -8.39 -2.01
N VAL A 116 -9.37 -7.17 -1.65
CA VAL A 116 -9.15 -6.63 -0.31
C VAL A 116 -10.46 -6.25 0.36
N ASN A 117 -10.55 -6.57 1.66
CA ASN A 117 -11.68 -6.23 2.50
C ASN A 117 -11.31 -5.17 3.53
N THR A 118 -12.14 -4.14 3.64
CA THR A 118 -12.09 -3.13 4.71
C THR A 118 -13.48 -2.85 5.31
N THR A 119 -14.47 -3.69 5.01
CA THR A 119 -15.89 -3.43 5.26
C THR A 119 -16.46 -4.25 6.42
N CYS A 120 -16.40 -5.58 6.38
CA CYS A 120 -16.90 -6.45 7.46
C CYS A 120 -16.31 -7.85 7.41
N ILE A 121 -16.29 -8.53 8.56
CA ILE A 121 -15.98 -9.97 8.67
C ILE A 121 -17.28 -10.75 8.79
N GLY A 122 -17.39 -11.87 8.08
CA GLY A 122 -18.61 -12.70 8.02
C GLY A 122 -19.67 -12.16 7.05
N ASN A 123 -20.94 -12.41 7.34
CA ASN A 123 -22.06 -12.01 6.48
C ASN A 123 -22.23 -10.48 6.43
N TYR A 124 -22.48 -9.90 5.25
CA TYR A 124 -22.62 -8.45 5.13
C TYR A 124 -23.84 -7.86 5.87
N LEU A 125 -24.98 -8.56 5.86
CA LEU A 125 -26.23 -8.10 6.48
C LEU A 125 -26.28 -8.38 7.99
N ASP A 126 -25.49 -9.35 8.46
CA ASP A 126 -25.34 -9.71 9.86
C ASP A 126 -23.86 -10.00 10.18
N PRO A 127 -23.00 -8.95 10.25
CA PRO A 127 -21.57 -9.12 10.34
C PRO A 127 -21.12 -9.51 11.75
N GLU A 128 -20.18 -10.46 11.83
CA GLU A 128 -19.50 -10.79 13.08
C GLU A 128 -18.70 -9.60 13.60
N LEU A 129 -18.09 -8.84 12.68
CA LEU A 129 -17.35 -7.63 12.98
C LEU A 129 -17.53 -6.60 11.86
N ARG A 130 -17.97 -5.39 12.23
CA ARG A 130 -17.96 -4.24 11.33
C ARG A 130 -16.61 -3.52 11.40
N LEU A 131 -15.99 -3.32 10.24
CA LEU A 131 -14.71 -2.63 10.13
C LEU A 131 -14.92 -1.12 9.91
N THR A 132 -13.83 -0.35 9.82
CA THR A 132 -13.84 1.10 9.61
C THR A 132 -14.57 1.54 8.33
N GLY A 133 -14.76 0.64 7.38
CA GLY A 133 -15.47 0.87 6.13
C GLY A 133 -14.54 1.14 4.96
N SER A 134 -15.15 1.30 3.79
CA SER A 134 -14.44 1.36 2.51
C SER A 134 -13.61 2.63 2.31
N GLY A 135 -14.01 3.77 2.90
CA GLY A 135 -13.40 5.07 2.59
C GLY A 135 -13.29 5.28 1.07
N GLY A 136 -12.17 5.86 0.62
CA GLY A 136 -11.81 5.98 -0.81
C GLY A 136 -11.14 4.75 -1.41
N ASN A 137 -11.01 3.65 -0.66
CA ASN A 137 -10.28 2.44 -1.05
C ASN A 137 -10.79 1.80 -2.36
N PRO A 138 -12.10 1.57 -2.59
CA PRO A 138 -12.60 1.01 -3.85
C PRO A 138 -12.36 1.93 -5.04
N ASP A 139 -12.55 3.24 -4.86
CA ASP A 139 -12.39 4.23 -5.93
C ASP A 139 -10.93 4.34 -6.36
N ILE A 140 -10.01 4.51 -5.41
CA ILE A 140 -8.57 4.57 -5.69
C ILE A 140 -8.11 3.27 -6.35
N ASN A 141 -8.55 2.11 -5.85
CA ASN A 141 -8.19 0.81 -6.42
C ASN A 141 -8.73 0.56 -7.83
N SER A 142 -9.86 1.16 -8.17
CA SER A 142 -10.47 1.02 -9.50
C SER A 142 -9.92 2.04 -10.49
N PHE A 143 -9.54 3.24 -10.00
CA PHE A 143 -9.17 4.37 -10.85
C PHE A 143 -7.66 4.58 -11.03
N ALA A 144 -6.82 4.14 -10.09
CA ALA A 144 -5.38 4.19 -10.24
C ALA A 144 -4.88 3.18 -11.29
N ARG A 145 -3.76 3.47 -11.95
CA ARG A 145 -3.11 2.51 -12.88
C ARG A 145 -2.53 1.32 -12.13
N ARG A 146 -2.11 1.49 -10.88
CA ARG A 146 -1.71 0.40 -10.00
C ARG A 146 -1.94 0.76 -8.54
N THR A 147 -2.07 -0.26 -7.70
CA THR A 147 -2.19 -0.09 -6.26
C THR A 147 -1.22 -0.95 -5.47
N VAL A 148 -0.81 -0.42 -4.33
CA VAL A 148 0.03 -1.12 -3.34
C VAL A 148 -0.73 -1.19 -2.04
N PHE A 149 -0.93 -2.39 -1.52
CA PHE A 149 -1.56 -2.61 -0.23
C PHE A 149 -0.51 -2.78 0.86
N ILE A 150 -0.67 -2.09 1.99
CA ILE A 150 0.18 -2.29 3.18
C ILE A 150 -0.65 -3.00 4.25
N MET A 151 -0.18 -4.15 4.72
CA MET A 151 -0.98 -5.05 5.56
C MET A 151 -0.18 -5.67 6.71
N VAL A 152 -0.87 -6.02 7.78
CA VAL A 152 -0.31 -6.92 8.80
C VAL A 152 -0.40 -8.35 8.28
N HIS A 153 0.67 -9.12 8.44
CA HIS A 153 0.72 -10.53 8.03
C HIS A 153 0.22 -11.43 9.14
N GLU A 154 -1.01 -11.95 8.98
CA GLU A 154 -1.62 -12.92 9.88
C GLU A 154 -2.47 -13.89 9.07
N LYS A 155 -2.60 -15.14 9.53
CA LYS A 155 -3.41 -16.17 8.84
C LYS A 155 -4.88 -15.79 8.64
N ARG A 156 -5.46 -14.98 9.54
CA ARG A 156 -6.83 -14.47 9.39
C ARG A 156 -6.97 -13.33 8.37
N ARG A 157 -5.85 -12.75 7.92
CA ARG A 157 -5.82 -11.62 6.98
C ARG A 157 -5.47 -12.07 5.57
N PHE A 158 -4.73 -13.16 5.40
CA PHE A 158 -4.42 -13.75 4.09
C PHE A 158 -5.31 -14.97 3.89
N THR A 159 -6.54 -14.73 3.42
CA THR A 159 -7.64 -15.71 3.42
C THR A 159 -7.87 -16.34 2.05
N GLU A 160 -8.45 -17.54 1.97
CA GLU A 160 -8.80 -18.14 0.67
C GLU A 160 -9.79 -17.27 -0.10
N GLN A 161 -10.76 -16.70 0.62
CA GLN A 161 -11.72 -15.73 0.11
C GLN A 161 -11.93 -14.67 1.19
N VAL A 162 -11.97 -13.41 0.79
CA VAL A 162 -12.33 -12.33 1.70
C VAL A 162 -13.82 -12.39 2.04
N SER A 163 -14.19 -11.97 3.26
CA SER A 163 -15.59 -11.91 3.71
C SER A 163 -16.41 -10.94 2.86
N TYR A 164 -15.79 -9.85 2.40
CA TYR A 164 -16.40 -8.86 1.53
C TYR A 164 -15.37 -8.25 0.59
N ILE A 165 -15.64 -8.23 -0.72
CA ILE A 165 -14.77 -7.57 -1.70
C ILE A 165 -15.06 -6.07 -1.66
N THR A 166 -14.28 -5.33 -0.87
CA THR A 166 -14.32 -3.87 -0.91
C THR A 166 -13.57 -3.36 -2.13
N SER A 167 -12.33 -3.83 -2.30
CA SER A 167 -11.44 -3.42 -3.37
C SER A 167 -11.16 -4.63 -4.27
N PRO A 168 -11.66 -4.65 -5.52
CA PRO A 168 -11.45 -5.74 -6.48
C PRO A 168 -9.97 -6.03 -6.77
N GLY A 169 -9.59 -7.31 -6.73
CA GLY A 169 -8.30 -7.82 -7.15
C GLY A 169 -8.22 -8.07 -8.66
N TRP A 170 -7.40 -9.05 -9.06
CA TRP A 170 -7.22 -9.46 -10.45
C TRP A 170 -8.32 -10.38 -10.96
N ARG A 171 -8.87 -11.24 -10.09
CA ARG A 171 -10.03 -12.06 -10.39
C ARG A 171 -11.14 -11.80 -9.40
N VAL A 172 -12.34 -11.60 -9.95
CA VAL A 172 -13.54 -11.26 -9.19
C VAL A 172 -14.73 -12.07 -9.68
N LYS A 173 -15.65 -12.37 -8.77
CA LYS A 173 -16.89 -13.06 -9.10
C LYS A 173 -17.77 -12.12 -9.94
N LYS A 174 -18.10 -12.53 -11.16
CA LYS A 174 -19.02 -11.79 -12.03
C LYS A 174 -20.46 -12.01 -11.57
N TRP A 175 -21.16 -10.94 -11.23
CA TRP A 175 -22.59 -11.01 -10.91
C TRP A 175 -23.43 -11.04 -12.21
N PRO A 176 -24.50 -11.87 -12.33
CA PRO A 176 -25.00 -12.85 -11.37
C PRO A 176 -24.43 -14.26 -11.42
N GLU A 177 -23.59 -14.55 -12.41
CA GLU A 177 -23.11 -15.89 -12.76
C GLU A 177 -22.24 -16.54 -11.66
N GLY A 178 -21.52 -15.74 -10.87
CA GLY A 178 -20.68 -16.18 -9.77
C GLY A 178 -19.30 -16.72 -10.18
N SER A 179 -19.02 -16.85 -11.48
CA SER A 179 -17.72 -17.28 -12.00
C SER A 179 -16.64 -16.21 -11.79
N PHE A 180 -15.41 -16.64 -11.53
CA PHE A 180 -14.27 -15.72 -11.46
C PHE A 180 -13.84 -15.30 -12.87
N VAL A 181 -13.91 -14.00 -13.13
CA VAL A 181 -13.42 -13.38 -14.36
C VAL A 181 -12.25 -12.45 -14.05
N HIS A 182 -11.41 -12.21 -15.05
CA HIS A 182 -10.33 -11.25 -14.92
C HIS A 182 -10.90 -9.82 -14.83
N ARG A 183 -10.35 -8.95 -13.96
CA ARG A 183 -10.88 -7.58 -13.77
C ARG A 183 -10.95 -6.76 -15.06
N LYS A 184 -10.04 -7.05 -16.01
CA LYS A 184 -10.03 -6.41 -17.34
C LYS A 184 -11.31 -6.69 -18.14
N GLU A 185 -11.84 -7.91 -18.05
CA GLU A 185 -13.12 -8.26 -18.67
C GLU A 185 -14.26 -7.50 -17.98
N LEU A 186 -14.27 -7.49 -16.63
CA LEU A 186 -15.31 -6.82 -15.86
C LEU A 186 -15.37 -5.31 -16.14
N TYR A 187 -14.22 -4.65 -16.26
CA TYR A 187 -14.14 -3.20 -16.42
C TYR A 187 -14.21 -2.75 -17.88
N GLY A 188 -13.93 -3.62 -18.85
CA GLY A 188 -13.96 -3.28 -20.26
C GLY A 188 -13.12 -2.04 -20.59
N SER A 189 -13.75 -1.03 -21.21
CA SER A 189 -13.09 0.23 -21.56
C SER A 189 -12.66 1.09 -20.37
N ALA A 190 -13.19 0.83 -19.17
CA ALA A 190 -12.80 1.51 -17.94
C ALA A 190 -11.59 0.86 -17.25
N TYR A 191 -11.03 -0.23 -17.79
CA TYR A 191 -9.87 -0.88 -17.22
C TYR A 191 -8.63 0.02 -17.24
N ARG A 192 -7.98 0.18 -16.08
CA ARG A 192 -6.77 1.01 -15.91
C ARG A 192 -5.54 0.26 -15.39
N GLY A 193 -5.75 -0.89 -14.76
CA GLY A 193 -4.73 -1.68 -14.08
C GLY A 193 -5.29 -2.26 -12.78
N GLY A 194 -4.47 -2.60 -11.79
CA GLY A 194 -4.88 -3.32 -10.58
C GLY A 194 -3.77 -3.41 -9.51
N PRO A 195 -3.91 -4.28 -8.50
CA PRO A 195 -2.90 -4.41 -7.45
C PRO A 195 -1.56 -4.87 -8.03
N SER A 196 -0.51 -4.10 -7.78
CA SER A 196 0.86 -4.42 -8.19
C SER A 196 1.69 -5.01 -7.05
N ALA A 197 1.32 -4.74 -5.80
CA ALA A 197 2.01 -5.31 -4.64
C ALA A 197 1.11 -5.40 -3.41
N VAL A 198 1.45 -6.36 -2.54
CA VAL A 198 1.08 -6.32 -1.11
C VAL A 198 2.38 -6.28 -0.33
N ILE A 199 2.58 -5.25 0.48
CA ILE A 199 3.71 -5.13 1.40
C ILE A 199 3.17 -5.48 2.79
N SER A 200 3.48 -6.68 3.26
CA SER A 200 3.03 -7.16 4.56
C SER A 200 4.11 -7.01 5.62
N THR A 201 3.79 -7.22 6.90
CA THR A 201 4.81 -7.28 7.96
C THR A 201 5.81 -8.44 7.83
N ALA A 202 5.60 -9.38 6.90
CA ALA A 202 6.48 -10.54 6.70
C ALA A 202 7.27 -10.51 5.38
N GLY A 203 6.78 -9.80 4.35
CA GLY A 203 7.42 -9.77 3.03
C GLY A 203 6.70 -8.88 2.03
N VAL A 204 7.27 -8.81 0.83
CA VAL A 204 6.66 -8.16 -0.34
C VAL A 204 6.12 -9.25 -1.26
N PHE A 205 4.87 -9.07 -1.68
CA PHE A 205 4.14 -9.96 -2.56
C PHE A 205 3.81 -9.23 -3.86
N ARG A 206 3.76 -9.98 -4.95
CA ARG A 206 3.46 -9.50 -6.29
C ARG A 206 2.39 -10.37 -6.91
N PHE A 207 1.95 -10.00 -8.11
CA PHE A 207 0.91 -10.72 -8.83
C PHE A 207 1.44 -11.19 -10.17
N ASP A 208 1.09 -12.40 -10.53
CA ASP A 208 1.38 -12.95 -11.84
C ASP A 208 0.47 -12.31 -12.91
N ASP A 209 1.07 -11.79 -13.99
CA ASP A 209 0.34 -10.99 -14.99
C ASP A 209 -0.69 -11.81 -15.79
N GLU A 210 -0.50 -13.12 -15.93
CA GLU A 210 -1.39 -13.99 -16.69
C GLU A 210 -2.51 -14.56 -15.82
N THR A 211 -2.15 -15.10 -14.65
CA THR A 211 -3.09 -15.77 -13.77
C THR A 211 -3.79 -14.81 -12.81
N GLY A 212 -3.15 -13.69 -12.47
CA GLY A 212 -3.59 -12.76 -11.43
C GLY A 212 -3.35 -13.26 -10.01
N ARG A 213 -2.64 -14.38 -9.83
CA ARG A 213 -2.38 -14.99 -8.53
C ARG A 213 -1.23 -14.30 -7.82
N ILE A 214 -1.36 -14.14 -6.51
CA ILE A 214 -0.34 -13.59 -5.65
C ILE A 214 0.83 -14.58 -5.47
N TYR A 215 2.06 -14.06 -5.48
CA TYR A 215 3.27 -14.81 -5.16
C TYR A 215 4.20 -14.01 -4.25
N LEU A 216 5.07 -14.69 -3.51
CA LEU A 216 6.05 -14.07 -2.63
C LEU A 216 7.29 -13.65 -3.42
N ASP A 217 7.62 -12.36 -3.35
CA ASP A 217 8.75 -11.75 -4.08
C ASP A 217 9.98 -11.65 -3.18
N THR A 218 9.83 -11.05 -1.99
CA THR A 218 10.93 -10.96 -1.02
C THR A 218 10.44 -11.21 0.40
N CYS A 219 11.28 -11.82 1.23
CA CYS A 219 11.03 -11.98 2.66
C CYS A 219 11.64 -10.82 3.45
N HIS A 220 10.97 -10.34 4.48
CA HIS A 220 11.62 -9.47 5.46
C HIS A 220 12.58 -10.27 6.33
N ARG A 221 13.65 -9.61 6.80
CA ARG A 221 14.65 -10.22 7.68
C ARG A 221 14.00 -11.00 8.82
N GLY A 222 14.44 -12.25 9.00
CA GLY A 222 13.97 -13.13 10.08
C GLY A 222 12.73 -13.96 9.73
N ASN A 223 12.12 -13.79 8.56
CA ASN A 223 11.05 -14.65 8.06
C ASN A 223 11.57 -15.59 6.97
N SER A 224 11.23 -16.88 7.04
CA SER A 224 11.45 -17.82 5.93
C SER A 224 10.24 -17.84 4.98
N PRO A 225 10.44 -18.14 3.68
CA PRO A 225 9.33 -18.30 2.73
C PRO A 225 8.27 -19.31 3.20
N GLU A 226 8.71 -20.41 3.82
CA GLU A 226 7.83 -21.48 4.30
C GLU A 226 6.95 -20.99 5.46
N GLN A 227 7.51 -20.25 6.41
CA GLN A 227 6.76 -19.65 7.51
C GLN A 227 5.69 -18.67 6.99
N ILE A 228 6.03 -17.88 5.97
CA ILE A 228 5.09 -16.94 5.35
C ILE A 228 3.94 -17.69 4.67
N ARG A 229 4.25 -18.77 3.96
CA ARG A 229 3.25 -19.64 3.31
C ARG A 229 2.31 -20.29 4.34
N GLU A 230 2.82 -20.78 5.47
CA GLU A 230 1.99 -21.37 6.54
C GLU A 230 1.00 -20.38 7.18
N MET A 231 1.31 -19.08 7.09
CA MET A 231 0.47 -17.97 7.51
C MET A 231 -0.50 -17.49 6.42
N CYS A 232 -0.63 -18.20 5.30
CA CYS A 232 -1.67 -17.97 4.30
C CYS A 232 -2.71 -19.11 4.36
N GLN A 233 -3.96 -18.81 4.05
CA GLN A 233 -5.00 -19.84 3.92
C GLN A 233 -5.04 -20.45 2.51
N PHE A 234 -4.34 -19.86 1.54
CA PHE A 234 -4.18 -20.37 0.18
C PHE A 234 -2.74 -20.86 -0.06
N ASP A 235 -2.56 -21.67 -1.11
CA ASP A 235 -1.25 -22.16 -1.54
C ASP A 235 -0.44 -21.03 -2.21
N LEU A 236 0.31 -20.31 -1.39
CA LEU A 236 1.18 -19.20 -1.80
C LEU A 236 2.39 -19.74 -2.59
N ASP A 237 2.59 -19.22 -3.80
CA ASP A 237 3.79 -19.49 -4.59
C ASP A 237 5.02 -18.80 -3.96
N ILE A 238 5.96 -19.62 -3.50
CA ILE A 238 7.25 -19.22 -2.93
C ILE A 238 8.44 -19.54 -3.85
N SER A 239 8.20 -20.10 -5.04
CA SER A 239 9.27 -20.47 -5.98
C SER A 239 9.96 -19.26 -6.61
N ARG A 240 9.29 -18.09 -6.54
CA ARG A 240 9.73 -16.81 -7.15
C ARG A 240 10.45 -15.88 -6.17
N VAL A 241 10.72 -16.33 -4.94
CA VAL A 241 11.38 -15.50 -3.93
C VAL A 241 12.79 -15.12 -4.38
N SER A 242 13.04 -13.83 -4.54
CA SER A 242 14.32 -13.27 -4.97
C SER A 242 15.30 -13.00 -3.83
N GLY A 243 14.86 -13.13 -2.57
CA GLY A 243 15.71 -13.04 -1.38
C GLY A 243 15.13 -12.16 -0.27
N GLU A 244 16.03 -11.59 0.54
CA GLU A 244 15.67 -10.67 1.61
C GLU A 244 15.29 -9.29 1.04
N THR A 245 14.29 -8.65 1.64
CA THR A 245 13.88 -7.28 1.31
C THR A 245 15.03 -6.33 1.59
N LEU A 246 15.34 -5.44 0.64
CA LEU A 246 16.44 -4.50 0.79
C LEU A 246 16.28 -3.67 2.08
N PRO A 247 17.30 -3.61 2.95
CA PRO A 247 17.24 -2.81 4.18
C PRO A 247 17.14 -1.32 3.86
N PRO A 248 16.71 -0.48 4.82
CA PRO A 248 16.82 0.97 4.70
C PRO A 248 18.27 1.41 4.54
N THR A 249 18.50 2.50 3.83
CA THR A 249 19.77 3.25 3.87
C THR A 249 19.78 4.20 5.05
N ARG A 250 20.96 4.57 5.54
CA ARG A 250 21.07 5.56 6.63
C ARG A 250 20.50 6.93 6.24
N GLU A 251 20.55 7.28 4.95
CA GLU A 251 19.94 8.49 4.42
C GLU A 251 18.40 8.41 4.46
N GLU A 252 17.81 7.29 4.04
CA GLU A 252 16.36 7.06 4.17
C GLU A 252 15.92 7.17 5.65
N LEU A 253 16.66 6.55 6.57
CA LEU A 253 16.39 6.67 8.02
C LEU A 253 16.50 8.12 8.50
N HIS A 254 17.49 8.88 8.05
CA HIS A 254 17.62 10.30 8.41
C HIS A 254 16.39 11.09 7.96
N PHE A 255 15.95 10.93 6.71
CA PHE A 255 14.75 11.60 6.21
C PHE A 255 13.50 11.21 7.00
N ILE A 256 13.27 9.92 7.24
CA ILE A 256 12.13 9.44 8.04
C ILE A 256 12.14 10.10 9.43
N HIS A 257 13.24 9.95 10.16
CA HIS A 257 13.28 10.17 11.62
C HIS A 257 13.68 11.57 12.07
N SER A 258 14.31 12.35 11.19
CA SER A 258 14.85 13.68 11.51
C SER A 258 14.18 14.79 10.71
N VAL A 259 13.60 14.49 9.55
CA VAL A 259 12.99 15.49 8.65
C VAL A 259 11.48 15.34 8.60
N LEU A 260 10.99 14.15 8.29
CA LEU A 260 9.58 13.91 7.99
C LEU A 260 8.76 13.65 9.27
N ASP A 261 9.16 12.69 10.09
CA ASP A 261 8.43 12.25 11.29
C ASP A 261 9.30 12.36 12.57
N PRO A 262 9.80 13.56 12.93
CA PRO A 262 10.64 13.74 14.12
C PRO A 262 9.93 13.38 15.43
N GLU A 263 8.60 13.57 15.46
CA GLU A 263 7.73 13.30 16.61
C GLU A 263 7.26 11.83 16.69
N GLN A 264 7.64 10.97 15.73
CA GLN A 264 7.28 9.55 15.68
C GLN A 264 5.75 9.32 15.68
N ILE A 265 5.02 10.14 14.92
CA ILE A 265 3.56 10.04 14.76
C ILE A 265 3.17 8.71 14.13
N PHE A 266 3.94 8.24 13.14
CA PHE A 266 3.66 7.00 12.42
C PHE A 266 4.82 5.99 12.44
N ILE A 267 6.06 6.45 12.42
CA ILE A 267 7.23 5.58 12.36
C ILE A 267 8.07 5.72 13.65
N PRO A 268 7.97 4.76 14.59
CA PRO A 268 8.74 4.81 15.82
C PRO A 268 10.22 4.48 15.58
N LYS A 269 11.11 5.15 16.31
CA LYS A 269 12.55 4.85 16.33
C LYS A 269 12.82 3.54 17.06
N VAL A 270 13.87 2.83 16.63
CA VAL A 270 14.40 1.69 17.39
C VAL A 270 14.84 2.19 18.77
N LYS A 271 14.31 1.58 19.82
CA LYS A 271 14.78 1.83 21.18
C LYS A 271 16.02 0.97 21.41
N HIS A 272 17.19 1.59 21.50
CA HIS A 272 18.36 0.88 22.01
C HIS A 272 18.09 0.54 23.48
N LYS A 273 18.12 -0.76 23.81
CA LYS A 273 18.21 -1.19 25.21
C LYS A 273 19.59 -0.76 25.69
N GLY A 274 19.63 0.29 26.50
CA GLY A 274 20.83 0.69 27.25
C GLY A 274 21.21 -0.33 28.30
#